data_AF-A0AAU9NR79-F1
#
_entry.id   AF-A0AAU9NR79-F1
#
_cell.length_a   1.000
_cell.length_b   1.000
_cell.length_c   1.000
_cell.angle_alpha   90.00
_cell.angle_beta   90.00
_cell.angle_gamma   90.00
#
_symmetry.space_group_name_H-M   'P 1'
#
loop_
_entity.id
_entity.type
_entity.pdbx_description
1 polymer ?
#
loop_
_entity_poly.entity_id
_entity_poly.type
_entity_poly.pdbx_seq_one_letter_code
_entity_poly.pdbx_strand_id
1 'polypeptide(L)'
;MQYHLIKIFIFIFILTLIFYDGCEALGKGTLAGGWKPIPDVTDPLVVDIGKFAVDEHDKKNHVTLKFRKVVSGESQVVAGMDYNLTIMAVNGGLVLNYVAVVWDKPGQKLRQLVSFKGPI
;
A
#
# COMPACT_ATOMS: atom_id res chain seq x y z
N MET A 1 -6.88 -27.50 8.04
CA MET A 1 -6.75 -27.71 6.57
C MET A 1 -6.22 -26.47 5.85
N GLN A 2 -6.83 -25.28 6.01
CA GLN A 2 -6.43 -24.05 5.30
C GLN A 2 -5.03 -23.50 5.64
N TYR A 3 -4.61 -23.59 6.91
CA TYR A 3 -3.28 -23.12 7.33
C TYR A 3 -2.10 -23.93 6.74
N HIS A 4 -2.29 -25.22 6.49
CA HIS A 4 -1.25 -26.04 5.88
C HIS A 4 -1.03 -25.68 4.41
N LEU A 5 -2.12 -25.42 3.67
CA LEU A 5 -2.04 -24.97 2.28
C LEU A 5 -1.38 -23.60 2.14
N ILE A 6 -1.68 -22.67 3.07
CA ILE A 6 -1.04 -21.34 3.10
C ILE A 6 0.46 -21.46 3.42
N LYS A 7 0.85 -22.30 4.39
CA LYS A 7 2.27 -22.55 4.70
C LYS A 7 3.02 -23.19 3.54
N ILE A 8 2.39 -24.13 2.84
CA ILE A 8 2.96 -24.78 1.65
C ILE A 8 3.14 -23.77 0.52
N PHE A 9 2.16 -22.89 0.29
CA PHE A 9 2.25 -21.84 -0.72
C PHE A 9 3.36 -20.83 -0.42
N ILE A 10 3.48 -20.40 0.85
CA ILE A 10 4.58 -19.53 1.31
C ILE A 10 5.93 -20.24 1.15
N PHE A 11 6.02 -21.52 1.51
CA PHE A 11 7.25 -22.31 1.38
C PHE A 11 7.67 -22.48 -0.08
N ILE A 12 6.73 -22.77 -1.00
CA ILE A 12 7.01 -22.90 -2.44
C ILE A 12 7.47 -21.57 -3.03
N PHE A 13 6.82 -20.46 -2.68
CA PHE A 13 7.23 -19.11 -3.11
C PHE A 13 8.64 -18.77 -2.63
N ILE A 14 8.97 -19.08 -1.37
CA ILE A 14 10.32 -18.92 -0.82
C ILE A 14 11.33 -19.85 -1.52
N LEU A 15 10.94 -21.09 -1.81
CA LEU A 15 11.83 -22.07 -2.46
C LEU A 15 12.17 -21.65 -3.89
N THR A 16 11.20 -21.12 -4.65
CA THR A 16 11.44 -20.61 -6.02
C THR A 16 12.38 -19.41 -6.06
N LEU A 17 12.49 -18.63 -4.97
CA LEU A 17 13.42 -17.50 -4.89
C LEU A 17 14.89 -17.92 -4.71
N ILE A 18 15.15 -19.16 -4.26
CA ILE A 18 16.51 -19.65 -3.99
C ILE A 18 17.15 -20.28 -5.23
N PHE A 19 16.35 -20.75 -6.21
CA PHE A 19 16.84 -21.50 -7.38
C PHE A 19 16.96 -20.69 -8.68
N TYR A 20 16.71 -19.38 -8.67
CA TYR A 20 17.01 -18.52 -9.82
C TYR A 20 18.46 -18.04 -9.76
N ASP A 21 19.38 -18.85 -10.26
CA ASP A 21 20.78 -18.45 -10.53
C ASP A 21 20.81 -17.48 -11.71
N GLY A 22 21.13 -16.21 -11.45
CA GLY A 22 21.40 -15.17 -12.44
C GLY A 22 22.62 -14.35 -12.02
N CYS A 23 23.60 -14.25 -12.92
CA CYS A 23 24.93 -13.67 -12.72
C CYS A 23 24.93 -12.13 -12.57
N GLU A 24 25.90 -11.60 -11.82
CA GLU A 24 25.85 -10.31 -11.10
C GLU A 24 26.13 -9.03 -11.91
N ALA A 25 25.44 -7.93 -11.59
CA ALA A 25 26.01 -6.59 -11.64
C ALA A 25 25.27 -5.64 -10.67
N LEU A 26 25.96 -5.26 -9.59
CA LEU A 26 25.74 -4.07 -8.74
C LEU A 26 24.29 -3.76 -8.31
N GLY A 27 23.91 -4.23 -7.12
CA GLY A 27 22.74 -3.71 -6.41
C GLY A 27 22.39 -4.53 -5.19
N LYS A 28 22.36 -3.90 -4.02
CA LYS A 28 21.84 -4.41 -2.74
C LYS A 28 20.73 -5.46 -2.94
N GLY A 29 20.96 -6.66 -2.42
CA GLY A 29 20.04 -7.79 -2.53
C GLY A 29 18.60 -7.41 -2.19
N THR A 30 17.72 -7.47 -3.20
CA THR A 30 16.28 -7.32 -2.99
C THR A 30 15.68 -8.70 -2.79
N LEU A 31 15.68 -9.13 -1.53
CA LEU A 31 14.82 -10.20 -1.06
C LEU A 31 13.36 -9.81 -1.37
N ALA A 32 12.52 -10.74 -1.83
CA ALA A 32 11.12 -10.45 -2.15
C ALA A 32 10.37 -9.86 -0.94
N GLY A 33 9.58 -8.80 -1.04
CA GLY A 33 9.55 -7.75 -2.06
C GLY A 33 9.49 -6.41 -1.36
N GLY A 34 10.39 -5.49 -1.67
CA GLY A 34 10.40 -4.16 -1.05
C GLY A 34 9.27 -3.26 -1.57
N TRP A 35 9.12 -2.11 -0.93
CA TRP A 35 8.32 -1.02 -1.48
C TRP A 35 8.80 -0.68 -2.89
N LYS A 36 7.85 -0.63 -3.83
CA LYS A 36 8.08 -0.23 -5.22
C LYS A 36 7.31 1.05 -5.50
N PRO A 37 7.93 2.06 -6.13
CA PRO A 37 7.22 3.26 -6.55
C PRO A 37 6.00 2.91 -7.42
N ILE A 38 4.90 3.60 -7.17
CA ILE A 38 3.71 3.54 -8.02
C ILE A 38 3.94 4.50 -9.20
N PRO A 39 4.04 4.00 -10.45
CA PRO A 39 4.37 4.84 -11.60
C PRO A 39 3.23 5.78 -11.99
N ASP A 40 1.99 5.31 -11.86
CA ASP A 40 0.78 6.09 -12.13
C ASP A 40 -0.09 6.19 -10.88
N VAL A 41 0.00 7.33 -10.20
CA VAL A 41 -0.83 7.65 -9.03
C VAL A 41 -2.24 8.11 -9.38
N THR A 42 -2.51 8.31 -10.68
CA THR A 42 -3.84 8.64 -11.19
C THR A 42 -4.65 7.40 -11.57
N ASP A 43 -4.02 6.21 -11.49
CA ASP A 43 -4.69 4.93 -11.65
C ASP A 43 -5.95 4.88 -10.75
N PRO A 44 -7.12 4.49 -11.30
CA PRO A 44 -8.38 4.50 -10.55
C PRO A 44 -8.34 3.71 -9.23
N LEU A 45 -7.59 2.61 -9.17
CA LEU A 45 -7.43 1.83 -7.95
C LEU A 45 -6.64 2.61 -6.90
N VAL A 46 -5.55 3.27 -7.29
CA VAL A 46 -4.71 4.06 -6.39
C VAL A 46 -5.47 5.26 -5.84
N VAL A 47 -6.24 5.93 -6.71
CA VAL A 47 -7.13 7.03 -6.31
C VAL A 47 -8.22 6.56 -5.36
N ASP A 48 -8.83 5.42 -5.62
CA ASP A 48 -9.85 4.81 -4.76
C ASP A 48 -9.30 4.42 -3.38
N ILE A 49 -8.08 3.88 -3.32
CA ILE A 49 -7.36 3.61 -2.07
C ILE A 49 -7.09 4.90 -1.29
N GLY A 50 -6.68 5.97 -1.99
CA GLY A 50 -6.47 7.28 -1.37
C GLY A 50 -7.76 7.87 -0.79
N LYS A 51 -8.89 7.76 -1.48
CA LYS A 51 -10.21 8.19 -0.97
C LYS A 51 -10.62 7.39 0.25
N PHE A 52 -10.53 6.06 0.16
CA PHE A 52 -10.80 5.16 1.28
C PHE A 52 -9.98 5.54 2.53
N ALA A 53 -8.70 5.87 2.36
CA ALA A 53 -7.84 6.24 3.49
C ALA A 53 -8.33 7.48 4.22
N VAL A 54 -8.78 8.50 3.48
CA VAL A 54 -9.34 9.73 4.03
C VAL A 54 -10.69 9.44 4.71
N ASP A 55 -11.58 8.72 4.05
CA ASP A 55 -12.92 8.41 4.59
C ASP A 55 -12.83 7.62 5.91
N GLU A 56 -11.95 6.62 5.97
CA GLU A 56 -11.72 5.84 7.19
C GLU A 56 -11.05 6.65 8.31
N HIS A 57 -10.16 7.58 7.97
CA HIS A 57 -9.57 8.50 8.94
C HIS A 57 -10.63 9.43 9.53
N ASP A 58 -11.42 10.07 8.67
CA ASP A 58 -12.49 11.00 9.05
C ASP A 58 -13.52 10.32 9.95
N LYS A 59 -13.94 9.11 9.57
CA LYS A 59 -14.87 8.29 10.37
C LYS A 59 -14.34 7.95 11.76
N LYS A 60 -13.04 7.63 11.89
CA LYS A 60 -12.42 7.25 13.17
C LYS A 60 -12.13 8.44 14.09
N ASN A 61 -11.83 9.61 13.51
CA ASN A 61 -11.35 10.78 14.26
C ASN A 61 -12.42 11.89 14.36
N HIS A 62 -13.60 11.70 13.77
CA HIS A 62 -14.68 12.69 13.74
C HIS A 62 -14.24 14.04 13.13
N VAL A 63 -13.41 13.97 12.09
CA VAL A 63 -12.93 15.14 11.32
C VAL A 63 -13.52 15.13 9.91
N THR A 64 -13.23 16.16 9.12
CA THR A 64 -13.74 16.28 7.74
C THR A 64 -12.64 16.81 6.83
N LEU A 65 -11.80 15.90 6.35
CA LEU A 65 -10.80 16.17 5.33
C LEU A 65 -11.43 15.98 3.95
N LYS A 66 -11.17 16.91 3.02
CA LYS A 66 -11.60 16.76 1.63
C LYS A 66 -10.46 16.22 0.78
N PHE A 67 -10.53 14.95 0.40
CA PHE A 67 -9.57 14.34 -0.53
C PHE A 67 -9.43 15.18 -1.80
N ARG A 68 -8.20 15.42 -2.25
CA ARG A 68 -7.90 16.10 -3.53
C ARG A 68 -7.28 15.15 -4.53
N LYS A 69 -6.14 14.56 -4.20
CA LYS A 69 -5.41 13.63 -5.08
C LYS A 69 -4.37 12.83 -4.30
N VAL A 70 -3.91 11.74 -4.91
CA VAL A 70 -2.66 11.09 -4.54
C VAL A 70 -1.51 11.86 -5.22
N VAL A 71 -0.47 12.19 -4.44
CA VAL A 71 0.70 12.95 -4.91
C VAL A 71 1.82 12.01 -5.35
N SER A 72 2.07 10.99 -4.54
CA SER A 72 3.07 9.95 -4.75
C SER A 72 2.68 8.73 -3.94
N GLY A 73 3.30 7.59 -4.21
CA GLY A 73 3.17 6.45 -3.36
C GLY A 73 4.04 5.29 -3.77
N GLU A 74 4.09 4.31 -2.88
CA GLU A 74 4.78 3.04 -3.09
C GLU A 74 3.82 1.91 -2.76
N SER A 75 4.04 0.74 -3.36
CA SER A 75 3.28 -0.47 -3.08
C SER A 75 4.19 -1.65 -2.79
N GLN A 76 3.70 -2.59 -2.00
CA GLN A 76 4.43 -3.80 -1.62
C GLN A 76 3.48 -5.01 -1.62
N VAL A 77 3.94 -6.14 -2.16
CA VAL A 77 3.20 -7.40 -2.12
C VAL A 77 3.47 -8.11 -0.79
N VAL A 78 2.40 -8.48 -0.10
CA VAL A 78 2.41 -9.23 1.17
C VAL A 78 1.38 -10.38 1.06
N ALA A 79 0.70 -10.76 2.14
CA ALA A 79 -0.53 -11.55 2.07
C ALA A 79 -1.74 -10.69 1.58
N GLY A 80 -1.55 -9.94 0.49
CA GLY A 80 -2.34 -8.79 0.03
C GLY A 80 -1.44 -7.77 -0.67
N MET A 81 -1.87 -6.52 -0.77
CA MET A 81 -1.04 -5.40 -1.22
C MET A 81 -1.09 -4.27 -0.20
N ASP A 82 0.07 -3.82 0.25
CA ASP A 82 0.19 -2.58 1.01
C ASP A 82 0.43 -1.41 0.06
N TYR A 83 -0.20 -0.28 0.34
CA TYR A 83 -0.05 0.99 -0.36
C TYR A 83 0.34 2.06 0.65
N ASN A 84 1.50 2.68 0.45
CA ASN A 84 1.97 3.83 1.22
C ASN A 84 1.84 5.07 0.33
N LEU A 85 0.80 5.86 0.56
CA LEU A 85 0.41 6.98 -0.29
C LEU A 85 0.64 8.30 0.43
N THR A 86 1.22 9.26 -0.28
CA THR A 86 1.12 10.67 0.09
C THR A 86 -0.12 11.25 -0.57
N ILE A 87 -1.06 11.71 0.25
CA ILE A 87 -2.37 12.21 -0.15
C ILE A 87 -2.44 13.70 0.14
N MET A 88 -2.92 14.45 -0.84
CA MET A 88 -3.28 15.85 -0.67
C MET A 88 -4.76 15.94 -0.28
N ALA A 89 -5.06 16.65 0.80
CA ALA A 89 -6.42 16.89 1.27
C ALA A 89 -6.59 18.33 1.76
N VAL A 90 -7.84 18.79 1.85
CA VAL A 90 -8.17 20.10 2.41
C VAL A 90 -8.73 19.94 3.82
N ASN A 91 -8.11 20.63 4.77
CA ASN A 91 -8.55 20.72 6.16
C ASN A 91 -8.83 22.18 6.51
N GLY A 92 -10.08 22.54 6.80
CA GLY A 92 -10.44 23.91 7.20
C GLY A 92 -10.05 24.99 6.17
N GLY A 93 -9.99 24.65 4.89
CA GLY A 93 -9.57 25.55 3.81
C GLY A 93 -8.07 25.52 3.48
N LEU A 94 -7.24 24.87 4.31
CA LEU A 94 -5.81 24.67 4.05
C LEU A 94 -5.59 23.40 3.23
N VAL A 95 -4.75 23.48 2.19
CA VAL A 95 -4.32 22.34 1.40
C VAL A 95 -3.08 21.74 2.06
N LEU A 96 -3.19 20.51 2.56
CA LEU A 96 -2.16 19.82 3.34
C LEU A 96 -1.91 18.42 2.79
N ASN A 97 -0.70 17.90 3.00
CA ASN A 97 -0.34 16.54 2.64
C ASN A 97 -0.34 15.62 3.86
N TYR A 98 -0.67 14.35 3.63
CA TYR A 98 -0.75 13.31 4.65
C TYR A 98 -0.16 12.02 4.09
N VAL A 99 0.40 11.19 4.96
CA VAL A 99 0.87 9.85 4.61
C VAL A 99 -0.12 8.83 5.12
N ALA A 100 -0.65 8.00 4.23
CA ALA A 100 -1.57 6.93 4.57
C ALA A 100 -1.01 5.58 4.13
N VAL A 101 -1.07 4.59 5.03
CA VAL A 101 -0.79 3.20 4.70
C VAL A 101 -2.10 2.42 4.71
N VAL A 102 -2.41 1.80 3.59
CA VAL A 102 -3.61 0.99 3.40
C VAL A 102 -3.21 -0.41 2.96
N TRP A 103 -3.74 -1.41 3.65
CA TRP A 103 -3.64 -2.79 3.23
C TRP A 103 -4.91 -3.20 2.48
N ASP A 104 -4.75 -3.72 1.27
CA ASP A 104 -5.82 -4.12 0.37
C ASP A 104 -5.68 -5.61 -0.01
N LYS A 105 -6.81 -6.31 -0.02
CA LYS A 105 -6.96 -7.65 -0.58
C LYS A 105 -8.02 -7.61 -1.68
N PRO A 106 -7.61 -7.45 -2.95
CA PRO A 106 -8.55 -7.29 -4.06
C PRO A 106 -9.50 -8.48 -4.19
N GLY A 107 -8.98 -9.71 -4.06
CA GLY A 107 -9.76 -10.94 -4.18
C GLY A 107 -10.79 -11.18 -3.06
N GLN A 108 -10.70 -10.45 -1.95
CA GLN A 108 -11.61 -10.58 -0.80
C GLN A 108 -12.44 -9.31 -0.56
N LYS A 109 -12.27 -8.26 -1.37
CA LYS A 109 -12.85 -6.92 -1.17
C LYS A 109 -12.66 -6.41 0.26
N LEU A 110 -11.52 -6.74 0.85
CA LEU A 110 -11.17 -6.38 2.22
C LEU A 110 -10.08 -5.32 2.16
N ARG A 111 -10.33 -4.18 2.81
CA ARG A 111 -9.38 -3.08 2.89
C ARG A 111 -9.33 -2.54 4.31
N GLN A 112 -8.15 -2.17 4.76
CA GLN A 112 -7.92 -1.65 6.10
C GLN A 112 -6.97 -0.47 6.07
N LEU A 113 -7.38 0.65 6.68
CA LEU A 113 -6.46 1.74 6.99
C LEU A 113 -5.53 1.31 8.12
N VAL A 114 -4.24 1.13 7.80
CA VAL A 114 -3.18 0.70 8.73
C VAL A 114 -2.64 1.91 9.49
N SER A 115 -2.37 3.02 8.80
CA SER A 115 -1.94 4.26 9.45
C SER A 115 -2.31 5.48 8.63
N PHE A 116 -2.46 6.61 9.31
CA PHE A 116 -2.68 7.92 8.70
C PHE A 116 -1.93 8.97 9.53
N LYS A 117 -1.00 9.71 8.92
CA LYS A 117 -0.10 10.65 9.60
C LYS A 117 -0.04 11.98 8.85
N GLY A 118 0.11 13.06 9.60
CA GLY A 118 0.31 14.40 9.06
C GLY A 118 -0.44 15.48 9.86
N PRO A 119 -0.46 16.72 9.35
CA PRO A 119 0.07 17.12 8.03
C PRO A 119 1.61 16.99 7.92
N ILE A 120 2.12 16.83 6.70
CA ILE A 120 3.56 16.78 6.34
C ILE A 120 3.94 17.83 5.29
#